data_AF-A0A846AF45-F1
#
_entry.id   AF-A0A846AF45-F1
#
_cell.length_a   1.000
_cell.length_b   1.000
_cell.length_c   1.000
_cell.angle_alpha   90.00
_cell.angle_beta   90.00
_cell.angle_gamma   90.00
#
_symmetry.space_group_name_H-M   'P 1'
#
loop_
_entity.id
_entity.type
_entity.pdbx_description
1 polymer ?
#
loop_
_entity_poly.entity_id
_entity_poly.type
_entity_poly.pdbx_seq_one_letter_code
_entity_poly.pdbx_strand_id
1 'polypeptide(L)'
;MKVAYEIHEYLLYDFLMDKRLYDLLEFGGYSHFYPKNALASEIDDLTGDGQYIDVELKQALQKLKSELPDPNQKEELFDAWWKTNSKNWTEKLRKVMIEYRDIGHDWQFSWHDRLLLKEYYHANVLLLYCLYYCDYNLTDSVLDKIKDKLLLPKSEV
;
A
#
# COMPACT_ATOMS: atom_id res chain seq x y z
N MET A 1 23.44 5.31 -5.51
CA MET A 1 22.36 6.27 -5.79
C MET A 1 21.18 5.67 -6.58
N LYS A 2 21.39 4.97 -7.71
CA LYS A 2 20.29 4.34 -8.48
C LYS A 2 19.47 3.29 -7.70
N VAL A 3 20.16 2.42 -6.96
CA VAL A 3 19.55 1.32 -6.20
C VAL A 3 18.64 1.82 -5.07
N ALA A 4 18.97 2.94 -4.42
CA ALA A 4 18.14 3.51 -3.36
C ALA A 4 16.87 4.18 -3.89
N TYR A 5 16.90 4.71 -5.12
CA TYR A 5 15.74 5.32 -5.77
C TYR A 5 14.75 4.25 -6.24
N GLU A 6 15.26 3.16 -6.83
CA GLU A 6 14.45 2.01 -7.24
C GLU A 6 13.78 1.35 -6.02
N ILE A 7 14.52 1.09 -4.93
CA ILE A 7 13.95 0.53 -3.69
C ILE A 7 12.87 1.46 -3.09
N HIS A 8 13.06 2.78 -3.14
CA HIS A 8 12.08 3.74 -2.61
C HIS A 8 10.79 3.76 -3.45
N GLU A 9 10.86 3.54 -4.76
CA GLU A 9 9.68 3.52 -5.62
C GLU A 9 8.83 2.25 -5.37
N TYR A 10 9.46 1.08 -5.30
CA TYR A 10 8.77 -0.19 -4.99
C TYR A 10 8.12 -0.18 -3.60
N LEU A 11 8.84 0.29 -2.58
CA LEU A 11 8.30 0.41 -1.23
C LEU A 11 7.13 1.41 -1.15
N LEU A 12 7.13 2.46 -1.97
CA LEU A 12 6.04 3.42 -2.03
C LEU A 12 4.77 2.81 -2.62
N TYR A 13 4.88 2.01 -3.68
CA TYR A 13 3.74 1.32 -4.29
C TYR A 13 3.16 0.22 -3.39
N ASP A 14 4.01 -0.60 -2.76
CA ASP A 14 3.55 -1.61 -1.81
C ASP A 14 2.87 -0.97 -0.59
N PHE A 15 3.40 0.16 -0.10
CA PHE A 15 2.78 0.95 0.98
C PHE A 15 1.43 1.58 0.57
N LEU A 16 1.35 2.16 -0.64
CA LEU A 16 0.09 2.67 -1.19
C LEU A 16 -0.95 1.58 -1.27
N MET A 17 -0.56 0.36 -1.66
CA MET A 17 -1.45 -0.80 -1.72
C MET A 17 -1.89 -1.29 -0.35
N ASP A 18 -1.00 -1.35 0.64
CA ASP A 18 -1.39 -1.74 2.01
C ASP A 18 -2.40 -0.73 2.59
N LYS A 19 -2.14 0.56 2.39
CA LYS A 19 -3.09 1.62 2.78
C LYS A 19 -4.43 1.49 2.06
N ARG A 20 -4.43 1.20 0.76
CA ARG A 20 -5.67 1.00 -0.01
C ARG A 20 -6.42 -0.25 0.41
N LEU A 21 -5.72 -1.34 0.67
CA LEU A 21 -6.29 -2.55 1.21
C LEU A 21 -6.92 -2.31 2.58
N TYR A 22 -6.24 -1.55 3.44
CA TYR A 22 -6.78 -1.11 4.73
C TYR A 22 -8.05 -0.27 4.55
N ASP A 23 -8.02 0.74 3.69
CA ASP A 23 -9.19 1.59 3.40
C ASP A 23 -10.37 0.75 2.85
N LEU A 24 -10.10 -0.24 2.01
CA LEU A 24 -11.12 -1.16 1.47
C LEU A 24 -11.71 -2.08 2.54
N LEU A 25 -10.88 -2.60 3.43
CA LEU A 25 -11.30 -3.50 4.51
C LEU A 25 -12.10 -2.74 5.58
N GLU A 26 -11.66 -1.52 5.93
CA GLU A 26 -12.31 -0.71 6.94
C GLU A 26 -13.54 0.01 6.38
N PHE A 27 -13.44 0.63 5.20
CA PHE A 27 -14.47 1.52 4.67
C PHE A 27 -15.25 0.99 3.46
N GLY A 28 -14.87 -0.15 2.88
CA GLY A 28 -15.47 -0.69 1.65
C GLY A 28 -16.97 -1.03 1.75
N GLY A 29 -17.50 -1.20 2.96
CA GLY A 29 -18.93 -1.40 3.22
C GLY A 29 -19.74 -0.11 3.41
N TYR A 30 -19.11 1.05 3.46
CA TYR A 30 -19.78 2.33 3.70
C TYR A 30 -20.26 2.96 2.39
N SER A 31 -21.47 3.54 2.43
CA SER A 31 -22.11 4.16 1.26
C SER A 31 -21.36 5.37 0.67
N HIS A 32 -20.40 5.93 1.40
CA HIS A 32 -19.59 7.08 0.96
C HIS A 32 -18.24 6.66 0.36
N PHE A 33 -17.85 5.39 0.50
CA PHE A 33 -16.62 4.88 -0.07
C PHE A 33 -16.87 4.37 -1.49
N TYR A 34 -16.32 5.08 -2.49
CA TYR A 34 -16.58 4.80 -3.90
C TYR A 34 -15.28 4.61 -4.69
N PRO A 35 -14.81 3.37 -4.86
CA PRO A 35 -13.48 3.12 -5.41
C PRO A 35 -13.47 2.83 -6.93
N LYS A 36 -14.59 3.08 -7.63
CA LYS A 36 -14.87 2.60 -9.00
C LYS A 36 -13.71 2.70 -9.99
N ASN A 37 -13.06 3.86 -10.05
CA ASN A 37 -11.95 4.07 -10.99
C ASN A 37 -10.58 3.83 -10.32
N ALA A 38 -10.50 3.99 -9.00
CA ALA A 38 -9.25 3.90 -8.27
C ALA A 38 -8.68 2.48 -8.32
N LEU A 39 -9.49 1.44 -8.09
CA LEU A 39 -9.01 0.07 -8.01
C LEU A 39 -8.53 -0.49 -9.34
N ALA A 40 -9.27 -0.21 -10.41
CA ALA A 40 -8.88 -0.66 -11.74
C ALA A 40 -7.58 0.01 -12.19
N SER A 41 -7.43 1.31 -11.94
CA SER A 41 -6.22 2.07 -12.24
C SER A 41 -5.04 1.60 -11.39
N GLU A 42 -5.23 1.39 -10.08
CA GLU A 42 -4.16 0.95 -9.17
C GLU A 42 -3.65 -0.45 -9.54
N ILE A 43 -4.55 -1.37 -9.93
CA ILE A 43 -4.13 -2.68 -10.45
C ILE A 43 -3.37 -2.54 -11.78
N ASP A 44 -3.80 -1.64 -12.66
CA ASP A 44 -3.09 -1.39 -13.93
C ASP A 44 -1.70 -0.81 -13.71
N ASP A 45 -1.57 0.14 -12.78
CA ASP A 45 -0.29 0.75 -12.43
C ASP A 45 0.70 -0.31 -11.93
N LEU A 46 0.25 -1.23 -11.05
CA LEU A 46 1.06 -2.33 -10.51
C LEU A 46 1.42 -3.40 -11.54
N THR A 47 0.53 -3.65 -12.49
CA THR A 47 0.70 -4.72 -13.48
C THR A 47 1.29 -4.24 -14.80
N GLY A 48 1.54 -2.93 -14.94
CA GLY A 48 2.12 -2.32 -16.13
C GLY A 48 3.49 -2.88 -16.48
N ASP A 49 3.83 -2.85 -17.78
CA ASP A 49 5.02 -3.53 -18.33
C ASP A 49 6.37 -2.93 -17.88
N GLY A 50 6.33 -1.82 -17.11
CA GLY A 50 7.52 -1.19 -16.51
C GLY A 50 7.82 -1.64 -15.06
N GLN A 51 6.94 -2.41 -14.41
CA GLN A 51 7.14 -2.83 -13.03
C GLN A 51 7.77 -4.23 -12.93
N TYR A 52 8.73 -4.40 -12.02
CA TYR A 52 9.27 -5.72 -11.66
C TYR A 52 8.29 -6.44 -10.72
N ILE A 53 7.18 -6.91 -11.29
CA ILE A 53 6.16 -7.69 -10.58
C ILE A 53 6.28 -9.17 -10.92
N ASP A 54 6.13 -10.01 -9.88
CA ASP A 54 6.01 -11.45 -10.02
C ASP A 54 4.87 -11.82 -10.98
N VAL A 55 5.12 -12.80 -11.87
CA VAL A 55 4.19 -13.13 -12.97
C VAL A 55 2.89 -13.71 -12.41
N GLU A 56 2.99 -14.53 -11.37
CA GLU A 56 1.88 -15.15 -10.68
C GLU A 56 1.04 -14.10 -9.95
N LEU A 57 1.67 -13.13 -9.28
CA LEU A 57 0.97 -11.97 -8.73
C LEU A 57 0.26 -11.15 -9.81
N LYS A 58 0.94 -10.84 -10.93
CA LYS A 58 0.34 -10.08 -12.04
C LYS A 58 -0.90 -10.79 -12.57
N GLN A 59 -0.84 -12.12 -12.75
CA GLN A 59 -1.98 -12.92 -13.19
C GLN A 59 -3.12 -12.92 -12.15
N ALA A 60 -2.80 -13.04 -10.85
CA ALA A 60 -3.79 -13.02 -9.79
C ALA A 60 -4.53 -11.67 -9.71
N LEU A 61 -3.81 -10.55 -9.81
CA LEU A 61 -4.38 -9.21 -9.82
C LEU A 61 -5.23 -8.95 -11.07
N GLN A 62 -4.78 -9.38 -12.25
CA GLN A 62 -5.56 -9.25 -13.49
C GLN A 62 -6.85 -10.08 -13.45
N LYS A 63 -6.80 -11.28 -12.86
CA LYS A 63 -7.99 -12.09 -12.62
C LYS A 63 -8.98 -11.37 -11.71
N LEU A 64 -8.51 -10.78 -10.60
CA LEU A 64 -9.36 -9.98 -9.71
C LEU A 64 -9.97 -8.76 -10.40
N LYS A 65 -9.19 -8.06 -11.22
CA LYS A 65 -9.66 -6.92 -12.01
C LYS A 65 -10.79 -7.31 -12.95
N SER A 66 -10.71 -8.48 -13.58
CA SER A 66 -11.75 -8.96 -14.50
C SER A 66 -13.11 -9.21 -13.84
N GLU A 67 -13.16 -9.32 -12.50
CA GLU A 67 -14.43 -9.41 -11.75
C GLU A 67 -15.10 -8.04 -11.58
N LEU A 68 -14.34 -6.94 -11.67
CA LEU A 68 -14.88 -5.59 -11.51
C LEU A 68 -15.72 -5.19 -12.74
N PRO A 69 -16.85 -4.47 -12.53
CA PRO A 69 -17.57 -3.84 -13.63
C PRO A 69 -16.68 -2.84 -14.37
N ASP A 70 -16.90 -2.70 -15.67
CA ASP A 70 -16.16 -1.72 -16.47
C ASP A 70 -16.40 -0.30 -15.90
N PRO A 71 -15.34 0.43 -15.51
CA PRO A 71 -15.46 1.77 -14.92
C PRO A 71 -16.14 2.77 -15.88
N ASN A 72 -16.14 2.52 -17.19
CA ASN A 72 -16.82 3.36 -18.17
C ASN A 72 -18.34 3.10 -18.27
N GLN A 73 -18.85 2.05 -17.61
CA GLN A 73 -20.29 1.79 -17.52
C GLN A 73 -20.99 2.74 -16.56
N LYS A 74 -22.34 2.70 -16.56
CA LYS A 74 -23.17 3.50 -15.65
C LYS A 74 -22.77 3.28 -14.19
N GLU A 75 -22.69 4.37 -13.44
CA GLU A 75 -22.37 4.42 -12.00
C GLU A 75 -23.22 3.44 -11.17
N GLU A 76 -24.53 3.41 -11.45
CA GLU A 76 -25.52 2.55 -10.81
C GLU A 76 -25.19 1.05 -10.90
N LEU A 77 -24.56 0.61 -11.99
CA LEU A 77 -24.19 -0.79 -12.18
C LEU A 77 -23.03 -1.17 -11.27
N PHE A 78 -22.05 -0.28 -11.13
CA PHE A 78 -20.95 -0.49 -10.21
C PHE A 78 -21.44 -0.45 -8.76
N ASP A 79 -22.33 0.48 -8.41
CA ASP A 79 -22.94 0.55 -7.08
C ASP A 79 -23.67 -0.73 -6.69
N ALA A 80 -24.52 -1.23 -7.59
CA ALA A 80 -25.27 -2.46 -7.38
C ALA A 80 -24.31 -3.65 -7.20
N TRP A 81 -23.29 -3.75 -8.06
CA TRP A 81 -22.30 -4.80 -7.95
C TRP A 81 -21.50 -4.69 -6.65
N TRP A 82 -21.04 -3.49 -6.28
CA TRP A 82 -20.22 -3.24 -5.09
C TRP A 82 -20.97 -3.62 -3.82
N LYS A 83 -22.24 -3.22 -3.69
CA LYS A 83 -23.08 -3.57 -2.53
C LYS A 83 -23.21 -5.08 -2.31
N THR A 84 -23.16 -5.89 -3.37
CA THR A 84 -23.31 -7.34 -3.29
C THR A 84 -21.98 -8.08 -3.20
N ASN A 85 -20.93 -7.58 -3.85
CA ASN A 85 -19.69 -8.33 -4.09
C ASN A 85 -18.47 -7.80 -3.34
N SER A 86 -18.49 -6.54 -2.86
CA SER A 86 -17.31 -5.86 -2.31
C SER A 86 -16.62 -6.68 -1.22
N LYS A 87 -17.37 -7.20 -0.25
CA LYS A 87 -16.81 -8.00 0.85
C LYS A 87 -16.04 -9.22 0.35
N ASN A 88 -16.63 -10.00 -0.56
CA ASN A 88 -15.98 -11.19 -1.09
C ASN A 88 -14.78 -10.83 -1.98
N TRP A 89 -14.92 -9.80 -2.80
CA TRP A 89 -13.86 -9.34 -3.69
C TRP A 89 -12.66 -8.81 -2.90
N THR A 90 -12.88 -7.97 -1.89
CA THR A 90 -11.82 -7.43 -1.02
C THR A 90 -11.10 -8.54 -0.25
N GLU A 91 -11.81 -9.57 0.22
CA GLU A 91 -11.17 -10.72 0.87
C GLU A 91 -10.32 -11.57 -0.09
N LYS A 92 -10.71 -11.69 -1.37
CA LYS A 92 -9.84 -12.34 -2.36
C LYS A 92 -8.59 -11.50 -2.64
N LEU A 93 -8.74 -10.17 -2.78
CA LEU A 93 -7.62 -9.25 -2.93
C LEU A 93 -6.66 -9.38 -1.74
N ARG A 94 -7.20 -9.35 -0.51
CA ARG A 94 -6.43 -9.53 0.72
C ARG A 94 -5.57 -10.80 0.71
N LYS A 95 -6.14 -11.94 0.28
CA LYS A 95 -5.39 -13.20 0.18
C LYS A 95 -4.24 -13.12 -0.80
N VAL A 96 -4.46 -12.53 -1.97
CA VAL A 96 -3.40 -12.31 -2.97
C VAL A 96 -2.30 -11.42 -2.39
N MET A 97 -2.67 -10.33 -1.70
CA MET A 97 -1.68 -9.44 -1.10
C MET A 97 -0.89 -10.11 0.03
N ILE A 98 -1.53 -10.94 0.86
CA ILE A 98 -0.83 -11.72 1.89
C ILE A 98 0.14 -12.72 1.23
N GLU A 99 -0.30 -13.45 0.21
CA GLU A 99 0.49 -14.51 -0.42
C GLU A 99 1.75 -13.99 -1.12
N TYR A 100 1.64 -12.89 -1.87
CA TYR A 100 2.71 -12.42 -2.75
C TYR A 100 3.45 -11.18 -2.23
N ARG A 101 2.94 -10.53 -1.18
CA ARG A 101 3.51 -9.30 -0.61
C ARG A 101 3.62 -9.32 0.92
N ASP A 102 3.03 -10.30 1.59
CA ASP A 102 3.01 -10.40 3.06
C ASP A 102 2.36 -9.17 3.73
N ILE A 103 1.40 -8.54 3.04
CA ILE A 103 0.66 -7.36 3.52
C ILE A 103 -0.84 -7.63 3.64
N GLY A 104 -1.56 -6.81 4.43
CA GLY A 104 -2.98 -7.00 4.68
C GLY A 104 -3.33 -7.97 5.80
N HIS A 105 -2.37 -8.41 6.61
CA HIS A 105 -2.65 -9.26 7.77
C HIS A 105 -3.56 -8.57 8.78
N ASP A 106 -4.39 -9.37 9.47
CA ASP A 106 -5.15 -8.87 10.60
C ASP A 106 -4.27 -8.92 11.85
N TRP A 107 -3.49 -7.86 12.05
CA TRP A 107 -2.58 -7.75 13.18
C TRP A 107 -3.30 -7.60 14.53
N GLN A 108 -4.64 -7.43 14.54
CA GLN A 108 -5.43 -7.29 15.76
C GLN A 108 -4.95 -6.16 16.69
N PHE A 109 -4.34 -5.12 16.11
CA PHE A 109 -3.84 -3.97 16.85
C PHE A 109 -4.96 -3.29 17.63
N SER A 110 -4.66 -2.86 18.86
CA SER A 110 -5.56 -1.98 19.59
C SER A 110 -5.60 -0.60 18.93
N TRP A 111 -6.58 0.21 19.30
CA TRP A 111 -6.62 1.62 18.86
C TRP A 111 -5.35 2.38 19.27
N HIS A 112 -4.79 2.05 20.45
CA HIS A 112 -3.56 2.65 20.94
C HIS A 112 -2.34 2.25 20.10
N ASP A 113 -2.22 0.97 19.72
CA ASP A 113 -1.13 0.47 18.88
C ASP A 113 -1.17 1.13 17.48
N ARG A 114 -2.38 1.29 16.90
CA ARG A 114 -2.55 2.00 15.63
C ARG A 114 -2.10 3.46 15.71
N LEU A 115 -2.40 4.15 16.81
CA LEU A 115 -1.93 5.53 17.01
C LEU A 115 -0.41 5.60 17.13
N LEU A 116 0.19 4.70 17.92
CA LEU A 116 1.64 4.65 18.10
C LEU A 116 2.36 4.38 16.77
N LEU A 117 1.87 3.44 15.96
CA LEU A 117 2.39 3.16 14.63
C LEU A 117 2.27 4.36 13.70
N LYS A 118 1.14 5.09 13.76
CA LYS A 118 0.95 6.31 12.98
C LYS A 118 1.94 7.42 13.39
N GLU A 119 2.16 7.62 14.68
CA GLU A 119 3.15 8.58 15.18
C GLU A 119 4.56 8.21 14.76
N TYR A 120 4.92 6.93 14.90
CA TYR A 120 6.19 6.38 14.45
C TYR A 120 6.41 6.61 12.95
N TYR A 121 5.41 6.31 12.13
CA TYR A 121 5.44 6.56 10.68
C TYR A 121 5.67 8.04 10.35
N HIS A 122 4.89 8.95 10.96
CA HIS A 122 5.04 10.38 10.70
C HIS A 122 6.42 10.91 11.12
N ALA A 123 6.96 10.43 12.25
CA ALA A 123 8.30 10.78 12.69
C ALA A 123 9.37 10.33 11.68
N ASN A 124 9.24 9.10 11.16
CA ASN A 124 10.17 8.56 10.16
C ASN A 124 10.08 9.27 8.81
N VAL A 125 8.86 9.59 8.35
CA VAL A 125 8.66 10.39 7.12
C VAL A 125 9.31 11.76 7.27
N LEU A 126 9.07 12.45 8.39
CA LEU A 126 9.70 13.75 8.67
C LEU A 126 11.23 13.63 8.65
N LEU A 127 11.77 12.58 9.26
CA LEU A 127 13.20 12.35 9.33
C LEU A 127 13.81 12.07 7.95
N LEU A 128 13.16 11.25 7.12
CA LEU A 128 13.57 11.04 5.72
C LEU A 128 13.54 12.34 4.92
N TYR A 129 12.48 13.14 5.07
CA TYR A 129 12.40 14.46 4.45
C TYR A 129 13.55 15.37 4.91
N CYS A 130 13.84 15.41 6.21
CA CYS A 130 14.97 16.17 6.74
C CYS A 130 16.30 15.69 6.15
N LEU A 131 16.54 14.38 6.08
CA LEU A 131 17.77 13.82 5.49
C LEU A 131 17.91 14.18 4.01
N TYR A 132 16.83 14.02 3.24
CA TYR A 132 16.80 14.33 1.81
C TYR A 132 17.08 15.80 1.53
N TYR A 133 16.54 16.71 2.34
CA TYR A 133 16.73 18.15 2.15
C TYR A 133 17.99 18.72 2.85
N CYS A 134 18.56 18.02 3.83
CA CYS A 134 19.80 18.42 4.54
C CYS A 134 21.08 17.80 3.95
N ASP A 135 20.99 17.03 2.86
CA ASP A 135 22.06 16.23 2.24
C ASP A 135 23.35 17.02 1.91
N TYR A 136 23.27 18.36 1.80
CA TYR A 136 24.44 19.20 1.53
C TYR A 136 25.50 19.20 2.66
N ASN A 137 25.15 18.81 3.90
CA ASN A 137 26.05 18.89 5.07
C ASN A 137 26.15 17.59 5.89
N LEU A 138 25.53 16.50 5.45
CA LEU A 138 25.58 15.22 6.17
C LEU A 138 26.72 14.37 5.61
N THR A 139 27.62 13.92 6.48
CA THR A 139 28.65 12.94 6.09
C THR A 139 28.04 11.56 5.97
N ASP A 140 28.57 10.72 5.05
CA ASP A 140 28.11 9.34 4.84
C ASP A 140 28.02 8.54 6.14
N SER A 141 28.97 8.76 7.07
CA SER A 141 29.00 8.10 8.38
C SER A 141 27.81 8.44 9.30
N VAL A 142 27.27 9.66 9.21
CA VAL A 142 26.08 10.07 9.97
C VAL A 142 24.83 9.51 9.31
N LEU A 143 24.78 9.53 7.98
CA LEU A 143 23.65 9.00 7.22
C LEU A 143 23.48 7.49 7.45
N ASP A 144 24.57 6.72 7.46
CA ASP A 144 24.53 5.28 7.70
C ASP A 144 24.06 4.94 9.12
N LYS A 145 24.53 5.70 10.13
CA LYS A 145 24.05 5.54 11.52
C LYS A 145 22.58 5.87 11.69
N ILE A 146 22.08 6.86 10.95
CA ILE A 146 20.68 7.23 10.98
C ILE A 146 19.86 6.12 10.30
N LYS A 147 20.28 5.63 9.13
CA LYS A 147 19.61 4.50 8.43
C LYS A 147 19.57 3.23 9.28
N ASP A 148 20.66 2.87 9.94
CA ASP A 148 20.74 1.69 10.81
C ASP A 148 19.81 1.77 12.02
N LYS A 149 19.47 2.98 12.48
CA LYS A 149 18.67 3.19 13.70
C LYS A 149 17.24 3.66 13.45
N LEU A 150 16.92 4.14 12.24
CA LEU A 150 15.61 4.69 11.89
C LEU A 150 14.47 3.70 12.04
N LEU A 151 14.76 2.44 11.71
CA LEU A 151 13.77 1.39 11.60
C LEU A 151 13.80 0.43 12.79
N LEU A 152 14.64 0.70 13.80
CA LEU A 152 14.68 -0.12 14.99
C LEU A 152 13.51 0.23 15.92
N PRO A 153 12.81 -0.77 16.48
CA PRO A 153 11.85 -0.55 17.56
C PRO A 153 12.52 0.21 18.72
N LYS A 154 11.77 1.06 19.43
CA LYS A 154 12.29 1.83 20.59
C LYS A 154 12.95 0.96 21.68
N SER A 155 12.65 -0.33 21.74
CA SER A 155 13.26 -1.29 22.66
C SER A 155 14.69 -1.70 22.27
N GLU A 156 15.13 -1.38 21.06
CA GLU A 156 16.41 -1.79 20.46
C GLU A 156 17.37 -0.62 20.21
N VAL A 157 16.99 0.60 20.63
CA VAL A 157 17.80 1.83 20.54
C VAL A 157 18.42 2.18 21.89
#